data_AF-A0A2G5PIX3-F1
#
_entry.id   AF-A0A2G5PIX3-F1
#
_cell.length_a   1.000
_cell.length_b   1.000
_cell.length_c   1.000
_cell.angle_alpha   90.00
_cell.angle_beta   90.00
_cell.angle_gamma   90.00
#
_symmetry.space_group_name_H-M   'P 1'
#
loop_
_entity.id
_entity.type
_entity.pdbx_description
1 polymer ?
#
loop_
_entity_poly.entity_id
_entity_poly.type
_entity_poly.pdbx_seq_one_letter_code
_entity_poly.pdbx_strand_id
1 'polypeptide(L)'
;MFVDGLRTSSVAVKGRTTVRLGDPAQGRPLTFEVVEQNKPGDRQRSSEPEDLDVTGTWQIDDLDPGVVRAGAAAAARRRELDISQRSLAADGVINAGALIAFEKGRSWPRERTRAKLEEVLRWPPGAIARIREGGPVPGEEVTEILSGDDQVPLIAQAVIAAVDSCSLAISALPPVQDPEFTGGVTSILADLRRLEAVAVRATQIGKVTPPLIKALSTVRHHYDQLMMLAATAPGATLGQRLYAARRRANLSISETAQAAGVTDDVIVRAETEEALPAATADALESLIAQISWR
;
A
#
# COMPACT_ATOMS: atom_id res chain seq x y z
N MET A 1 29.77 18.11 -21.46
CA MET A 1 29.86 16.80 -22.14
C MET A 1 30.89 16.90 -23.25
N PHE A 2 31.36 15.78 -23.79
CA PHE A 2 32.37 15.74 -24.84
C PHE A 2 31.81 15.05 -26.09
N VAL A 3 32.04 15.64 -27.26
CA VAL A 3 31.72 15.07 -28.58
C VAL A 3 32.99 15.14 -29.40
N ASP A 4 33.44 14.02 -29.96
CA ASP A 4 34.73 13.90 -30.67
C ASP A 4 35.93 14.46 -29.87
N GLY A 5 35.88 14.32 -28.54
CA GLY A 5 36.93 14.81 -27.63
C GLY A 5 36.84 16.30 -27.26
N LEU A 6 35.96 17.08 -27.88
CA LEU A 6 35.78 18.51 -27.60
C LEU A 6 34.67 18.74 -26.58
N ARG A 7 34.93 19.61 -25.60
CA ARG A 7 33.95 19.96 -24.56
C ARG A 7 32.87 20.85 -25.16
N THR A 8 31.63 20.40 -25.09
CA THR A 8 30.45 21.17 -25.51
C THR A 8 29.37 21.19 -24.40
N SER A 9 28.55 22.23 -24.42
CA SER A 9 27.34 22.40 -23.60
C SER A 9 26.06 21.95 -24.33
N SER A 10 26.07 21.86 -25.66
CA SER A 10 24.94 21.37 -26.47
C SER A 10 25.42 20.65 -27.75
N VAL A 11 24.65 19.70 -28.26
CA VAL A 11 24.94 19.02 -29.53
C VAL A 11 23.66 18.82 -30.32
N ALA A 12 23.68 19.16 -31.61
CA ALA A 12 22.56 18.90 -32.51
C ALA A 12 22.73 17.50 -33.12
N VAL A 13 21.79 16.60 -32.82
CA VAL A 13 21.81 15.21 -33.31
C VAL A 13 21.05 15.15 -34.63
N LYS A 14 21.77 14.97 -35.74
CA LYS A 14 21.19 14.83 -37.10
C LYS A 14 21.28 13.40 -37.66
N GLY A 15 21.86 12.49 -36.89
CA GLY A 15 22.13 11.09 -37.23
C GLY A 15 22.67 10.37 -36.00
N ARG A 16 23.46 9.31 -36.16
CA ARG A 16 24.12 8.65 -35.02
C ARG A 16 25.21 9.55 -34.45
N THR A 17 25.11 9.92 -33.17
CA THR A 17 26.05 10.82 -32.47
C THR A 17 26.40 10.25 -31.11
N THR A 18 27.70 10.11 -30.82
CA THR A 18 28.19 9.60 -29.53
C THR A 18 28.70 10.74 -28.67
N VAL A 19 28.18 10.86 -27.46
CA VAL A 19 28.55 11.88 -26.47
C VAL A 19 29.14 11.18 -25.24
N ARG A 20 30.28 11.66 -24.74
CA ARG A 20 30.87 11.18 -23.49
C ARG A 20 30.63 12.19 -22.37
N LEU A 21 30.20 11.68 -21.21
CA LEU A 21 29.97 12.51 -20.02
C LEU A 21 31.13 12.42 -19.04
N GLY A 22 31.52 13.55 -18.45
CA GLY A 22 32.58 13.64 -17.44
C GLY A 22 33.99 13.73 -18.03
N ASP A 23 34.39 12.75 -18.85
CA ASP A 23 35.75 12.63 -19.39
C ASP A 23 35.75 12.30 -20.90
N PRO A 24 36.64 12.93 -21.72
CA PRO A 24 36.66 12.74 -23.17
C PRO A 24 37.12 11.35 -23.64
N ALA A 25 37.90 10.62 -22.85
CA ALA A 25 38.44 9.31 -23.22
C ALA A 25 37.81 8.16 -22.43
N GLN A 26 37.60 8.35 -21.13
CA GLN A 26 37.09 7.33 -20.20
C GLN A 26 35.64 7.54 -19.77
N GLY A 27 35.01 8.66 -20.17
CA GLY A 27 33.61 8.95 -19.83
C GLY A 27 32.65 7.97 -20.49
N ARG A 28 31.55 7.62 -19.79
CA ARG A 28 30.51 6.71 -20.32
C ARG A 28 29.98 7.23 -21.66
N PRO A 29 30.02 6.43 -22.75
CA PRO A 29 29.50 6.84 -24.04
C PRO A 29 27.97 6.71 -24.07
N LEU A 30 27.30 7.79 -24.46
CA LEU A 30 25.88 7.85 -24.76
C LEU A 30 25.73 8.02 -26.27
N THR A 31 25.09 7.05 -26.92
CA THR A 31 24.86 7.11 -28.37
C THR A 31 23.42 7.53 -28.62
N PHE A 32 23.24 8.60 -29.39
CA PHE A 32 21.94 9.11 -29.83
C PHE A 32 21.80 8.81 -31.31
N GLU A 33 20.64 8.33 -31.75
CA GLU A 33 20.36 8.06 -33.15
C GLU A 33 18.97 8.58 -33.48
N VAL A 34 18.85 9.30 -34.60
CA VAL A 34 17.56 9.79 -35.11
C VAL A 34 16.98 8.68 -35.96
N VAL A 35 15.94 8.02 -35.46
CA VAL A 35 15.19 7.00 -36.21
C VAL A 35 14.10 7.71 -37.01
N GLU A 36 14.24 7.77 -38.33
CA GLU A 36 13.16 8.21 -39.20
C GLU A 36 12.03 7.17 -39.20
N GLN A 37 10.81 7.62 -38.86
CA GLN A 37 9.62 6.78 -38.94
C GLN A 37 9.31 6.48 -40.41
N ASN A 38 9.55 5.25 -40.85
CA ASN A 38 9.28 4.84 -42.21
C ASN A 38 7.76 4.73 -42.45
N LYS A 39 7.27 5.36 -43.54
CA LYS A 39 5.87 5.26 -44.00
C LYS A 39 5.57 3.83 -44.49
N PRO A 40 4.35 3.30 -44.28
CA PRO A 40 4.02 1.95 -44.71
C PRO A 40 3.65 1.94 -46.19
N GLY A 41 4.51 1.35 -47.02
CA GLY A 41 4.15 0.99 -48.39
C GLY A 41 5.36 0.79 -49.29
N ASP A 42 5.88 -0.44 -49.36
CA ASP A 42 5.69 -1.25 -50.57
C ASP A 42 5.98 -2.73 -50.29
N ARG A 43 5.21 -3.60 -50.94
CA ARG A 43 5.32 -5.06 -50.85
C ARG A 43 6.26 -5.53 -51.96
N GLN A 44 7.45 -6.00 -51.61
CA GLN A 44 8.18 -6.91 -52.48
C GLN A 44 8.10 -8.33 -51.90
N ARG A 45 7.43 -9.18 -52.68
CA ARG A 45 7.16 -10.58 -52.47
C ARG A 45 8.44 -11.38 -52.79
N SER A 46 9.01 -12.07 -51.81
CA SER A 46 9.92 -13.20 -52.06
C SER A 46 9.37 -14.40 -51.29
N SER A 47 8.79 -15.30 -52.07
CA SER A 47 8.31 -16.61 -51.68
C SER A 47 9.48 -17.58 -51.73
N GLU A 48 9.92 -18.07 -50.56
CA GLU A 48 10.61 -19.35 -50.42
C GLU A 48 10.29 -19.90 -49.02
N PRO A 49 10.01 -21.21 -48.88
CA PRO A 49 9.68 -21.82 -47.60
C PRO A 49 10.98 -22.23 -46.92
N GLU A 50 11.47 -21.44 -45.96
CA GLU A 50 12.58 -21.87 -45.13
C GLU A 50 12.09 -22.62 -43.89
N ASP A 51 12.73 -23.78 -43.74
CA ASP A 51 12.42 -24.83 -42.80
C ASP A 51 12.39 -24.38 -41.34
N LEU A 52 11.54 -25.10 -40.61
CA LEU A 52 11.41 -25.03 -39.17
C LEU A 52 12.73 -25.42 -38.49
N ASP A 53 13.56 -24.43 -38.14
CA ASP A 53 14.64 -24.64 -37.18
C ASP A 53 14.14 -24.40 -35.75
N VAL A 54 13.68 -25.49 -35.12
CA VAL A 54 13.35 -25.58 -33.71
C VAL A 54 14.67 -25.65 -32.93
N THR A 55 15.28 -24.51 -32.60
CA THR A 55 16.13 -24.29 -31.40
C THR A 55 16.73 -22.87 -31.34
N GLY A 56 15.91 -21.84 -31.53
CA GLY A 56 16.30 -20.46 -31.20
C GLY A 56 16.17 -20.17 -29.71
N THR A 57 17.29 -20.12 -28.97
CA THR A 57 17.34 -19.52 -27.62
C THR A 57 17.23 -18.00 -27.77
N TRP A 58 16.00 -17.50 -27.82
CA TRP A 58 15.73 -16.06 -27.88
C TRP A 58 16.17 -15.40 -26.57
N GLN A 59 17.23 -14.61 -26.62
CA GLN A 59 17.64 -13.76 -25.50
C GLN A 59 16.50 -12.76 -25.22
N ILE A 60 16.20 -12.54 -23.93
CA ILE A 60 15.09 -11.69 -23.45
C ILE A 60 15.26 -10.22 -23.93
N ASP A 61 16.46 -9.84 -24.34
CA ASP A 61 16.84 -8.46 -24.71
C ASP A 61 16.26 -7.95 -26.05
N ASP A 62 15.72 -8.81 -26.91
CA ASP A 62 15.14 -8.42 -28.23
C ASP A 62 13.60 -8.38 -28.26
N LEU A 63 12.91 -8.68 -27.15
CA LEU A 63 11.45 -8.65 -27.10
C LEU A 63 10.94 -7.24 -26.76
N ASP A 64 9.98 -6.72 -27.54
CA ASP A 64 9.30 -5.45 -27.24
C ASP A 64 8.71 -5.49 -25.82
N PRO A 65 9.20 -4.67 -24.86
CA PRO A 65 8.76 -4.71 -23.46
C PRO A 65 7.24 -4.49 -23.31
N GLY A 66 6.64 -3.72 -24.21
CA GLY A 66 5.20 -3.51 -24.25
C GLY A 66 4.43 -4.75 -24.69
N VAL A 67 4.98 -5.52 -25.64
CA VAL A 67 4.39 -6.80 -26.07
C VAL A 67 4.49 -7.84 -24.96
N VAL A 68 5.60 -7.87 -24.23
CA VAL A 68 5.77 -8.74 -23.04
C VAL A 68 4.74 -8.39 -21.96
N ARG A 69 4.56 -7.11 -21.62
CA ARG A 69 3.53 -6.66 -20.66
C ARG A 69 2.13 -7.09 -21.07
N ALA A 70 1.73 -6.77 -22.31
CA ALA A 70 0.39 -7.07 -22.80
C ALA A 70 0.12 -8.58 -22.89
N GLY A 71 1.12 -9.36 -23.29
CA GLY A 71 1.04 -10.83 -23.30
C GLY A 71 0.90 -11.43 -21.91
N ALA A 72 1.70 -10.96 -20.94
CA ALA A 72 1.64 -11.40 -19.56
C ALA A 72 0.29 -11.06 -18.90
N ALA A 73 -0.20 -9.83 -19.09
CA ALA A 73 -1.50 -9.39 -18.60
C ALA A 73 -2.65 -10.23 -19.17
N ALA A 74 -2.63 -10.50 -20.49
CA ALA A 74 -3.64 -11.35 -21.12
C ALA A 74 -3.61 -12.79 -20.58
N ALA A 75 -2.41 -13.34 -20.34
CA ALA A 75 -2.25 -14.67 -19.75
C ALA A 75 -2.77 -14.73 -18.30
N ALA A 76 -2.50 -13.70 -17.51
CA ALA A 76 -2.99 -13.59 -16.13
C ALA A 76 -4.52 -13.54 -16.11
N ARG A 77 -5.10 -12.62 -16.86
CA ARG A 77 -6.56 -12.47 -16.96
C ARG A 77 -7.27 -13.72 -17.46
N ARG A 78 -6.65 -14.43 -18.41
CA ARG A 78 -7.19 -15.70 -18.90
C ARG A 78 -7.26 -16.76 -17.80
N ARG A 79 -6.23 -16.84 -16.93
CA ARG A 79 -6.21 -17.76 -15.79
C ARG A 79 -7.25 -17.38 -14.74
N GLU A 80 -7.43 -16.09 -14.47
CA GLU A 80 -8.46 -15.60 -13.53
C GLU A 80 -9.88 -15.97 -13.96
N LEU A 81 -10.13 -16.04 -15.26
CA LEU A 81 -11.43 -16.43 -15.82
C LEU A 81 -11.56 -17.94 -16.02
N ASP A 82 -10.60 -18.74 -15.56
CA ASP A 82 -10.51 -20.20 -15.77
C ASP A 82 -10.59 -20.63 -17.25
N ILE A 83 -10.13 -19.76 -18.16
CA ILE A 83 -10.16 -20.01 -19.60
C ILE A 83 -8.90 -20.76 -20.00
N SER A 84 -9.05 -21.94 -20.62
CA SER A 84 -7.91 -22.70 -21.11
C SER A 84 -7.40 -22.18 -22.47
N GLN A 85 -6.11 -22.38 -22.77
CA GLN A 85 -5.59 -22.08 -24.12
C GLN A 85 -6.25 -22.94 -25.21
N ARG A 86 -6.67 -24.17 -24.85
CA ARG A 86 -7.34 -25.11 -25.75
C ARG A 86 -8.76 -24.65 -26.09
N SER A 87 -9.50 -24.09 -25.12
CA SER A 87 -10.85 -23.57 -25.35
C SER A 87 -10.83 -22.36 -26.29
N LEU A 88 -9.89 -21.42 -26.12
CA LEU A 88 -9.72 -20.30 -27.05
C LEU A 88 -9.40 -20.71 -28.50
N ALA A 89 -8.66 -21.82 -28.66
CA ALA A 89 -8.36 -22.37 -29.98
C ALA A 89 -9.59 -23.09 -30.58
N ALA A 90 -10.33 -23.84 -29.77
CA ALA A 90 -11.57 -24.50 -30.19
C ALA A 90 -12.64 -23.49 -30.61
N ASP A 91 -12.73 -22.35 -29.91
CA ASP A 91 -13.68 -21.26 -30.20
C ASP A 91 -13.26 -20.39 -31.40
N GLY A 92 -12.14 -20.73 -32.06
CA GLY A 92 -11.65 -20.02 -33.25
C GLY A 92 -11.23 -18.57 -32.99
N VAL A 93 -10.89 -18.25 -31.74
CA VAL A 93 -10.44 -16.92 -31.32
C VAL A 93 -9.00 -16.68 -31.79
N ILE A 94 -8.12 -17.64 -31.49
CA ILE A 94 -6.70 -17.61 -31.87
C ILE A 94 -6.13 -19.04 -31.86
N ASN A 95 -5.19 -19.36 -32.77
CA ASN A 95 -4.48 -20.63 -32.74
C ASN A 95 -3.67 -20.77 -31.43
N ALA A 96 -3.70 -21.94 -30.79
CA ALA A 96 -2.99 -22.20 -29.53
C ALA A 96 -1.49 -21.82 -29.57
N GLY A 97 -0.80 -22.08 -30.67
CA GLY A 97 0.61 -21.68 -30.83
C GLY A 97 0.79 -20.16 -30.89
N ALA A 98 -0.10 -19.45 -31.57
CA ALA A 98 -0.09 -18.00 -31.68
C ALA A 98 -0.47 -17.32 -30.34
N LEU A 99 -1.37 -17.93 -29.57
CA LEU A 99 -1.70 -17.48 -28.22
C LEU A 99 -0.50 -17.63 -27.29
N ILE A 100 0.17 -18.79 -27.29
CA ILE A 100 1.36 -19.01 -26.46
C ILE A 100 2.49 -18.04 -26.86
N ALA A 101 2.68 -17.80 -28.16
CA ALA A 101 3.67 -16.84 -28.64
C ALA A 101 3.35 -15.42 -28.17
N PHE A 102 2.08 -15.00 -28.21
CA PHE A 102 1.65 -13.72 -27.67
C PHE A 102 1.80 -13.62 -26.15
N GLU A 103 1.33 -14.61 -25.39
CA GLU A 103 1.43 -14.63 -23.91
C GLU A 103 2.89 -14.59 -23.41
N LYS A 104 3.82 -15.15 -24.19
CA LYS A 104 5.27 -15.10 -23.91
C LYS A 104 5.96 -13.85 -24.45
N GLY A 105 5.21 -12.90 -25.00
CA GLY A 105 5.73 -11.66 -25.57
C GLY A 105 6.48 -11.81 -26.90
N ARG A 106 6.41 -12.98 -27.55
CA ARG A 106 7.17 -13.31 -28.77
C ARG A 106 6.48 -12.88 -30.07
N SER A 107 5.19 -12.55 -30.02
CA SER A 107 4.43 -12.15 -31.21
C SER A 107 3.31 -11.18 -30.86
N TRP A 108 2.97 -10.30 -31.80
CA TRP A 108 1.85 -9.37 -31.64
C TRP A 108 0.66 -9.78 -32.52
N PRO A 109 -0.49 -10.16 -31.93
CA PRO A 109 -1.67 -10.56 -32.71
C PRO A 109 -2.24 -9.40 -33.54
N ARG A 110 -2.84 -9.75 -34.68
CA ARG A 110 -3.55 -8.78 -35.52
C ARG A 110 -4.71 -8.13 -34.76
N GLU A 111 -5.09 -6.92 -35.17
CA GLU A 111 -6.16 -6.14 -34.52
C GLU A 111 -7.47 -6.91 -34.36
N ARG A 112 -7.94 -7.60 -35.40
CA ARG A 112 -9.14 -8.45 -35.33
C ARG A 112 -9.02 -9.56 -34.27
N THR A 113 -7.84 -10.14 -34.11
CA THR A 113 -7.58 -11.20 -33.11
C THR A 113 -7.49 -10.62 -31.71
N ARG A 114 -6.89 -9.43 -31.55
CA ARG A 114 -6.87 -8.70 -30.28
C ARG A 114 -8.27 -8.33 -29.82
N ALA A 115 -9.12 -7.82 -30.72
CA ALA A 115 -10.51 -7.50 -30.41
C ALA A 115 -11.31 -8.71 -29.91
N LYS A 116 -11.16 -9.88 -30.56
CA LYS A 116 -11.79 -11.12 -30.09
C LYS A 116 -11.23 -11.59 -28.73
N LEU A 117 -9.93 -11.44 -28.50
CA LEU A 117 -9.33 -11.76 -27.20
C LEU A 117 -9.84 -10.83 -26.11
N GLU A 118 -9.98 -9.53 -26.38
CA GLU A 118 -10.55 -8.55 -25.45
C GLU A 118 -11.98 -8.91 -25.06
N GLU A 119 -12.81 -9.32 -26.01
CA GLU A 119 -14.18 -9.79 -25.75
C GLU A 119 -14.19 -10.99 -24.79
N VAL A 120 -13.36 -12.00 -25.06
CA VAL A 120 -13.29 -13.20 -24.22
C VAL A 120 -12.70 -12.91 -22.83
N LEU A 121 -11.72 -11.99 -22.75
CA LEU A 121 -11.11 -11.55 -21.49
C LEU A 121 -11.97 -10.54 -20.71
N ARG A 122 -13.15 -10.18 -21.26
CA ARG A 122 -14.06 -9.16 -20.73
C ARG A 122 -13.39 -7.80 -20.55
N TRP A 123 -12.53 -7.44 -21.50
CA TRP A 123 -11.84 -6.16 -21.55
C TRP A 123 -12.49 -5.19 -22.53
N PRO A 124 -12.41 -3.87 -22.28
CA PRO A 124 -12.89 -2.88 -23.22
C PRO A 124 -12.06 -2.93 -24.52
N PRO A 125 -12.66 -2.58 -25.67
CA PRO A 125 -11.94 -2.52 -26.95
C PRO A 125 -10.66 -1.67 -26.87
N GLY A 126 -9.57 -2.18 -27.43
CA GLY A 126 -8.26 -1.53 -27.44
C GLY A 126 -7.46 -1.65 -26.14
N ALA A 127 -7.95 -2.40 -25.14
CA ALA A 127 -7.23 -2.66 -23.90
C ALA A 127 -5.84 -3.26 -24.11
N ILE A 128 -5.71 -4.25 -24.99
CA ILE A 128 -4.43 -4.93 -25.24
C ILE A 128 -3.40 -3.94 -25.81
N ALA A 129 -3.83 -3.06 -26.71
CA ALA A 129 -2.96 -2.01 -27.27
C ALA A 129 -2.55 -0.99 -26.20
N ARG A 130 -3.50 -0.56 -25.36
CA ARG A 130 -3.26 0.37 -24.26
C ARG A 130 -2.23 -0.18 -23.26
N ILE A 131 -2.32 -1.46 -22.91
CA ILE A 131 -1.36 -2.12 -21.99
C ILE A 131 0.05 -2.17 -22.60
N ARG A 132 0.16 -2.38 -23.92
CA ARG A 132 1.45 -2.33 -24.62
C ARG A 132 2.10 -0.96 -24.50
N GLU A 133 1.31 0.10 -24.70
CA GLU A 133 1.72 1.51 -24.58
C GLU A 133 2.05 1.91 -23.12
N GLY A 134 1.83 1.03 -22.15
CA GLY A 134 2.12 1.27 -20.73
C GLY A 134 0.92 1.80 -19.93
N GLY A 135 -0.29 1.77 -20.50
CA GLY A 135 -1.51 2.06 -19.77
C GLY A 135 -1.96 0.89 -18.87
N PRO A 136 -2.92 1.15 -17.96
CA PRO A 136 -3.33 0.20 -16.93
C PRO A 136 -4.06 -1.02 -17.51
N VAL A 137 -3.92 -2.17 -16.85
CA VAL A 137 -4.69 -3.38 -17.17
C VAL A 137 -6.13 -3.22 -16.67
N PRO A 138 -7.16 -3.33 -17.54
CA PRO A 138 -8.54 -3.16 -17.10
C PRO A 138 -8.99 -4.27 -16.14
N GLY A 139 -9.60 -3.89 -15.02
CA GLY A 139 -10.04 -4.83 -13.98
C GLY A 139 -8.98 -5.12 -12.93
N GLU A 140 -7.75 -4.63 -13.12
CA GLU A 140 -6.81 -4.40 -12.03
C GLU A 140 -7.33 -3.12 -11.32
N GLU A 141 -8.17 -3.31 -10.30
CA GLU A 141 -8.53 -2.20 -9.42
C GLU A 141 -7.24 -1.53 -8.96
N VAL A 142 -7.19 -0.21 -9.20
CA VAL A 142 -6.07 0.69 -8.90
C VAL A 142 -5.56 0.45 -7.48
N THR A 143 -4.63 -0.48 -7.37
CA THR A 143 -3.85 -0.79 -6.16
C THR A 143 -2.38 -1.04 -6.55
N GLU A 144 -1.94 -0.52 -7.70
CA GLU A 144 -0.53 -0.25 -7.97
C GLU A 144 -0.21 1.20 -7.57
N ILE A 145 -0.42 1.53 -6.28
CA ILE A 145 0.46 2.45 -5.56
C ILE A 145 0.62 1.84 -4.17
N LEU A 146 1.79 1.24 -3.95
CA LEU A 146 2.21 0.46 -2.78
C LEU A 146 1.63 -0.96 -2.78
N SER A 147 2.47 -1.95 -3.11
CA SER A 147 2.24 -3.35 -2.77
C SER A 147 1.75 -3.42 -1.32
N GLY A 148 0.72 -4.22 -1.00
CA GLY A 148 0.19 -4.31 0.37
C GLY A 148 1.24 -4.65 1.44
N ASP A 149 2.38 -5.23 1.02
CA ASP A 149 3.54 -5.49 1.88
C ASP A 149 4.35 -4.23 2.24
N ASP A 150 4.32 -3.16 1.41
CA ASP A 150 4.95 -1.86 1.66
C ASP A 150 4.02 -0.89 2.42
N GLN A 151 2.70 -1.06 2.30
CA GLN A 151 1.70 -0.26 3.01
C GLN A 151 1.75 -0.50 4.53
N VAL A 152 1.96 -1.75 4.96
CA VAL A 152 1.98 -2.09 6.39
C VAL A 152 3.18 -1.45 7.13
N PRO A 153 4.42 -1.50 6.60
CA PRO A 153 5.54 -0.72 7.13
C PRO A 153 5.29 0.78 7.17
N LEU A 154 4.66 1.35 6.13
CA LEU A 154 4.35 2.79 6.09
C LEU A 154 3.30 3.20 7.12
N ILE A 155 2.25 2.40 7.31
CA ILE A 155 1.25 2.63 8.37
C ILE A 155 1.92 2.54 9.75
N ALA A 156 2.77 1.54 9.98
CA ALA A 156 3.51 1.42 11.23
C ALA A 156 4.42 2.64 11.47
N GLN A 157 5.13 3.10 10.43
CA GLN A 157 5.98 4.30 10.51
C GLN A 157 5.17 5.56 10.79
N ALA A 158 4.01 5.72 10.15
CA ALA A 158 3.10 6.85 10.37
C ALA A 158 2.53 6.85 11.79
N VAL A 159 2.15 5.69 12.33
CA VAL A 159 1.69 5.56 13.71
C VAL A 159 2.81 5.94 14.69
N ILE A 160 4.04 5.47 14.47
CA ILE A 160 5.19 5.82 15.33
C ILE A 160 5.44 7.34 15.30
N ALA A 161 5.49 7.95 14.12
CA ALA A 161 5.68 9.39 13.98
C ALA A 161 4.56 10.21 14.67
N ALA A 162 3.31 9.73 14.59
CA ALA A 162 2.19 10.36 15.28
C ALA A 162 2.28 10.21 16.81
N VAL A 163 2.80 9.07 17.32
CA VAL A 163 3.08 8.93 18.75
C VAL A 163 4.20 9.88 19.18
N ASP A 164 5.26 10.06 18.39
CA ASP A 164 6.32 11.03 18.70
C ASP A 164 5.75 12.46 18.80
N SER A 165 4.81 12.80 17.91
CA SER A 165 4.08 14.07 17.99
C SER A 165 3.22 14.17 19.26
N CYS A 166 2.58 13.08 19.69
CA CYS A 166 1.85 13.04 20.97
C CYS A 166 2.80 13.21 22.15
N SER A 167 3.99 12.60 22.13
CA SER A 167 5.00 12.74 23.19
C SER A 167 5.52 14.17 23.32
N LEU A 168 5.66 14.89 22.20
CA LEU A 168 5.95 16.32 22.20
C LEU A 168 4.79 17.12 22.82
N ALA A 169 3.53 16.80 22.48
CA ALA A 169 2.36 17.45 23.07
C ALA A 169 2.25 17.18 24.58
N ILE A 170 2.54 15.95 25.03
CA ILE A 170 2.59 15.58 26.46
C ILE A 170 3.66 16.41 27.18
N SER A 171 4.83 16.59 26.55
CA SER A 171 5.93 17.39 27.12
C SER A 171 5.60 18.89 27.20
N ALA A 172 4.62 19.35 26.42
CA ALA A 172 4.12 20.72 26.44
C ALA A 172 2.91 20.91 27.38
N LEU A 173 2.41 19.86 28.03
CA LEU A 173 1.32 19.98 28.98
C LEU A 173 1.73 20.86 30.18
N PRO A 174 0.78 21.66 30.71
CA PRO A 174 1.04 22.39 31.93
C PRO A 174 1.22 21.43 33.13
N PRO A 175 1.65 21.92 34.30
CA PRO A 175 1.72 21.10 35.50
C PRO A 175 0.36 20.47 35.86
N VAL A 176 0.37 19.29 36.48
CA VAL A 176 -0.85 18.50 36.82
C VAL A 176 -1.88 19.28 37.65
N GLN A 177 -1.43 20.27 38.43
CA GLN A 177 -2.29 21.11 39.27
C GLN A 177 -2.94 22.27 38.52
N ASP A 178 -2.53 22.50 37.27
CA ASP A 178 -3.08 23.54 36.43
C ASP A 178 -4.49 23.14 35.94
N PRO A 179 -5.49 24.04 36.03
CA PRO A 179 -6.83 23.77 35.51
C PRO A 179 -6.87 23.37 34.03
N GLU A 180 -5.94 23.87 33.20
CA GLU A 180 -5.89 23.56 31.76
C GLU A 180 -5.33 22.16 31.47
N PHE A 181 -4.65 21.54 32.44
CA PHE A 181 -4.05 20.20 32.29
C PHE A 181 -5.07 19.15 31.86
N THR A 182 -6.24 19.13 32.51
CA THR A 182 -7.26 18.11 32.28
C THR A 182 -7.82 18.19 30.86
N GLY A 183 -7.99 19.41 30.32
CA GLY A 183 -8.45 19.60 28.94
C GLY A 183 -7.40 19.11 27.93
N GLY A 184 -6.13 19.49 28.12
CA GLY A 184 -5.03 19.08 27.25
C GLY A 184 -4.82 17.57 27.25
N VAL A 185 -4.77 16.93 28.42
CA VAL A 185 -4.54 15.49 28.55
C VAL A 185 -5.67 14.67 27.93
N THR A 186 -6.91 15.12 28.10
CA THR A 186 -8.10 14.48 27.50
C THR A 186 -8.03 14.48 25.97
N SER A 187 -7.61 15.59 25.37
CA SER A 187 -7.42 15.68 23.92
C SER A 187 -6.35 14.70 23.42
N ILE A 188 -5.20 14.65 24.09
CA ILE A 188 -4.10 13.76 23.69
C ILE A 188 -4.49 12.28 23.87
N LEU A 189 -5.20 11.93 24.95
CA LEU A 189 -5.73 10.57 25.15
C LEU A 189 -6.70 10.18 24.03
N ALA A 190 -7.56 11.10 23.58
CA ALA A 190 -8.45 10.86 22.44
C ALA A 190 -7.67 10.60 21.14
N ASP A 191 -6.59 11.35 20.88
CA ASP A 191 -5.74 11.15 19.71
C ASP A 191 -5.01 9.80 19.76
N LEU A 192 -4.49 9.41 20.92
CA LEU A 192 -3.87 8.09 21.12
C LEU A 192 -4.87 6.94 20.87
N ARG A 193 -6.12 7.05 21.32
CA ARG A 193 -7.19 6.07 21.02
C ARG A 193 -7.47 5.98 19.52
N ARG A 194 -7.49 7.12 18.81
CA ARG A 194 -7.65 7.14 17.35
C ARG A 194 -6.49 6.44 16.64
N LEU A 195 -5.25 6.66 17.10
CA LEU A 195 -4.06 6.01 16.57
C LEU A 195 -4.09 4.49 16.82
N GLU A 196 -4.49 4.04 18.01
CA GLU A 196 -4.68 2.62 18.28
C GLU A 196 -5.73 2.02 17.34
N ALA A 197 -6.88 2.68 17.16
CA ALA A 197 -7.93 2.19 16.27
C ALA A 197 -7.46 2.08 14.81
N VAL A 198 -6.63 3.02 14.32
CA VAL A 198 -6.01 2.94 12.99
C VAL A 198 -5.08 1.73 12.89
N ALA A 199 -4.20 1.55 13.87
CA ALA A 199 -3.24 0.46 13.88
C ALA A 199 -3.92 -0.91 14.00
N VAL A 200 -4.97 -1.04 14.84
CA VAL A 200 -5.77 -2.26 14.96
C VAL A 200 -6.50 -2.58 13.64
N ARG A 201 -7.13 -1.58 13.00
CA ARG A 201 -7.74 -1.80 11.67
C ARG A 201 -6.71 -2.28 10.64
N ALA A 202 -5.50 -1.72 10.64
CA ALA A 202 -4.44 -2.19 9.76
C ALA A 202 -4.06 -3.66 10.02
N THR A 203 -4.05 -4.12 11.28
CA THR A 203 -3.82 -5.54 11.60
C THR A 203 -4.93 -6.48 11.14
N GLN A 204 -6.17 -5.98 10.99
CA GLN A 204 -7.32 -6.78 10.55
C GLN A 204 -7.36 -6.92 9.02
N ILE A 205 -6.92 -5.90 8.29
CA ILE A 205 -6.94 -5.88 6.82
C ILE A 205 -5.71 -6.59 6.25
N GLY A 206 -4.56 -6.46 6.93
CA GLY A 206 -3.29 -7.03 6.49
C GLY A 206 -2.81 -8.19 7.37
N LYS A 207 -1.61 -8.68 7.07
CA LYS A 207 -0.90 -9.60 7.97
C LYS A 207 -0.44 -8.83 9.21
N VAL A 208 -0.54 -9.45 10.38
CA VAL A 208 0.07 -8.92 11.60
C VAL A 208 1.58 -8.95 11.43
N THR A 209 2.22 -7.79 11.34
CA THR A 209 3.68 -7.67 11.17
C THR A 209 4.36 -7.18 12.46
N PRO A 210 5.62 -7.56 12.72
CA PRO A 210 6.36 -7.09 13.90
C PRO A 210 6.44 -5.56 14.05
N PRO A 211 6.65 -4.75 12.97
CA PRO A 211 6.61 -3.29 13.09
C PRO A 211 5.28 -2.75 13.58
N LEU A 212 4.16 -3.33 13.12
CA LEU A 212 2.82 -2.91 13.54
C LEU A 212 2.50 -3.33 14.99
N ILE A 213 2.95 -4.52 15.41
CA ILE A 213 2.89 -4.93 16.82
C ILE A 213 3.68 -3.96 17.70
N LYS A 214 4.88 -3.56 17.27
CA LYS A 214 5.71 -2.60 18.01
C LYS A 214 5.01 -1.23 18.11
N ALA A 215 4.47 -0.73 17.00
CA ALA A 215 3.70 0.52 16.98
C ALA A 215 2.50 0.47 17.93
N LEU A 216 1.70 -0.60 17.90
CA LEU A 216 0.58 -0.83 18.83
C LEU A 216 1.04 -0.85 20.29
N SER A 217 2.12 -1.58 20.58
CA SER A 217 2.70 -1.63 21.93
C SER A 217 3.14 -0.24 22.41
N THR A 218 3.74 0.55 21.53
CA THR A 218 4.17 1.93 21.82
C THR A 218 2.98 2.84 22.10
N VAL A 219 1.92 2.80 21.29
CA VAL A 219 0.68 3.57 21.54
C VAL A 219 0.06 3.20 22.89
N ARG A 220 -0.12 1.90 23.15
CA ARG A 220 -0.72 1.41 24.40
C ARG A 220 0.09 1.80 25.63
N HIS A 221 1.42 1.79 25.54
CA HIS A 221 2.29 2.20 26.63
C HIS A 221 2.14 3.70 26.95
N HIS A 222 2.13 4.56 25.92
CA HIS A 222 1.94 6.00 26.12
C HIS A 222 0.53 6.31 26.64
N TYR A 223 -0.49 5.63 26.12
CA TYR A 223 -1.86 5.75 26.63
C TYR A 223 -1.93 5.38 28.11
N ASP A 224 -1.37 4.22 28.50
CA ASP A 224 -1.37 3.75 29.89
C ASP A 224 -0.64 4.73 30.82
N GLN A 225 0.56 5.19 30.45
CA GLN A 225 1.31 6.17 31.24
C GLN A 225 0.54 7.49 31.40
N LEU A 226 -0.02 8.01 30.30
CA LEU A 226 -0.74 9.27 30.32
C LEU A 226 -2.05 9.17 31.11
N MET A 227 -2.78 8.05 30.98
CA MET A 227 -4.01 7.79 31.74
C MET A 227 -3.73 7.69 33.24
N MET A 228 -2.63 7.03 33.61
CA MET A 228 -2.17 6.93 35.01
C MET A 228 -1.76 8.28 35.59
N LEU A 229 -1.13 9.15 34.79
CA LEU A 229 -0.81 10.53 35.18
C LEU A 229 -2.07 11.39 35.31
N ALA A 230 -2.95 11.34 34.32
CA ALA A 230 -4.22 12.08 34.28
C ALA A 230 -5.07 11.82 35.52
N ALA A 231 -5.14 10.55 35.95
CA ALA A 231 -5.86 10.15 37.15
C ALA A 231 -5.35 10.76 38.47
N THR A 232 -4.15 11.36 38.49
CA THR A 232 -3.62 12.05 39.67
C THR A 232 -4.00 13.55 39.71
N ALA A 233 -4.54 14.08 38.61
CA ALA A 233 -4.98 15.47 38.54
C ALA A 233 -6.22 15.71 39.43
N PRO A 234 -6.34 16.89 40.06
CA PRO A 234 -7.55 17.25 40.82
C PRO A 234 -8.82 17.23 39.96
N GLY A 235 -8.69 17.52 38.66
CA GLY A 235 -9.77 17.51 37.67
C GLY A 235 -9.97 16.17 36.95
N ALA A 236 -9.32 15.09 37.39
CA ALA A 236 -9.37 13.79 36.70
C ALA A 236 -10.82 13.32 36.44
N THR A 237 -11.09 12.89 35.21
CA THR A 237 -12.42 12.39 34.82
C THR A 237 -12.73 11.06 35.51
N LEU A 238 -14.03 10.71 35.60
CA LEU A 238 -14.46 9.40 36.12
C LEU A 238 -13.74 8.25 35.38
N GLY A 239 -13.65 8.31 34.06
CA GLY A 239 -12.98 7.30 33.24
C GLY A 239 -11.49 7.16 33.55
N GLN A 240 -10.78 8.29 33.72
CA GLN A 240 -9.36 8.31 34.10
C GLN A 240 -9.15 7.67 35.48
N ARG A 241 -9.96 8.04 36.46
CA ARG A 241 -9.91 7.46 37.82
C ARG A 241 -10.24 5.97 37.81
N LEU A 242 -11.29 5.57 37.09
CA LEU A 242 -11.70 4.17 36.95
C LEU A 242 -10.58 3.32 36.34
N TYR A 243 -10.06 3.74 35.19
CA TYR A 243 -8.97 3.05 34.50
C TYR A 243 -7.79 2.85 35.45
N ALA A 244 -7.36 3.91 36.14
CA ALA A 244 -6.18 3.88 36.97
C ALA A 244 -6.39 3.06 38.26
N ALA A 245 -7.59 3.09 38.85
CA ALA A 245 -7.93 2.26 40.01
C ALA A 245 -7.97 0.77 39.62
N ARG A 246 -8.65 0.44 38.52
CA ARG A 246 -8.71 -0.90 37.94
C ARG A 246 -7.32 -1.44 37.63
N ARG A 247 -6.47 -0.64 36.98
CA ARG A 247 -5.13 -1.06 36.57
C ARG A 247 -4.20 -1.31 37.76
N ARG A 248 -4.28 -0.49 38.82
CA ARG A 248 -3.54 -0.73 40.07
C ARG A 248 -4.00 -1.98 40.80
N ALA A 249 -5.31 -2.26 40.79
CA ALA A 249 -5.88 -3.49 41.33
C ALA A 249 -5.67 -4.72 40.42
N ASN A 250 -5.04 -4.54 39.24
CA ASN A 250 -4.87 -5.56 38.21
C ASN A 250 -6.16 -6.28 37.79
N LEU A 251 -7.26 -5.52 37.73
CA LEU A 251 -8.58 -6.04 37.34
C LEU A 251 -8.80 -5.94 35.82
N SER A 252 -9.42 -6.97 35.26
CA SER A 252 -9.92 -6.96 33.89
C SER A 252 -11.20 -6.11 33.76
N ILE A 253 -11.59 -5.81 32.52
CA ILE A 253 -12.85 -5.11 32.23
C ILE A 253 -14.04 -5.89 32.79
N SER A 254 -14.10 -7.20 32.53
CA SER A 254 -15.21 -8.05 32.96
C SER A 254 -15.30 -8.19 34.48
N GLU A 255 -14.18 -8.30 35.19
CA GLU A 255 -14.18 -8.32 36.67
C GLU A 255 -14.66 -6.98 37.24
N THR A 256 -14.27 -5.87 36.62
CA THR A 256 -14.70 -4.51 37.02
C THR A 256 -16.18 -4.31 36.78
N ALA A 257 -16.68 -4.74 35.61
CA ALA A 257 -18.08 -4.70 35.26
C ALA A 257 -18.93 -5.50 36.25
N GLN A 258 -18.50 -6.73 36.55
CA GLN A 258 -19.16 -7.59 37.55
C GLN A 258 -19.16 -6.95 38.94
N ALA A 259 -18.04 -6.36 39.37
CA ALA A 259 -17.94 -5.71 40.68
C ALA A 259 -18.83 -4.45 40.80
N ALA A 260 -18.99 -3.70 39.71
CA ALA A 260 -19.89 -2.53 39.65
C ALA A 260 -21.36 -2.89 39.36
N GLY A 261 -21.68 -4.14 39.01
CA GLY A 261 -23.02 -4.54 38.59
C GLY A 261 -23.46 -3.95 37.25
N VAL A 262 -22.51 -3.73 36.34
CA VAL A 262 -22.74 -3.16 34.99
C VAL A 262 -22.24 -4.11 33.91
N THR A 263 -22.44 -3.76 32.63
CA THR A 263 -21.90 -4.52 31.50
C THR A 263 -20.48 -4.08 31.15
N ASP A 264 -19.71 -4.96 30.48
CA ASP A 264 -18.37 -4.64 29.98
C ASP A 264 -18.36 -3.39 29.09
N ASP A 265 -19.39 -3.21 28.26
CA ASP A 265 -19.58 -2.02 27.40
C ASP A 265 -19.60 -0.72 28.22
N VAL A 266 -20.24 -0.71 29.39
CA VAL A 266 -20.28 0.46 30.27
C VAL A 266 -18.87 0.84 30.74
N ILE A 267 -18.03 -0.14 31.08
CA ILE A 267 -16.64 0.12 31.50
C ILE A 267 -15.84 0.71 30.34
N VAL A 268 -15.97 0.15 29.14
CA VAL A 268 -15.30 0.66 27.93
C VAL A 268 -15.73 2.09 27.64
N ARG A 269 -17.03 2.38 27.70
CA ARG A 269 -17.59 3.73 27.51
C ARG A 269 -17.11 4.71 28.57
N ALA A 270 -17.04 4.28 29.83
CA ALA A 270 -16.47 5.09 30.91
C ALA A 270 -15.01 5.48 30.63
N GLU A 271 -14.16 4.49 30.32
CA GLU A 271 -12.71 4.69 30.10
C GLU A 271 -12.38 5.43 28.80
N THR A 272 -13.33 5.48 27.86
CA THR A 272 -13.26 6.27 26.62
C THR A 272 -13.90 7.65 26.73
N GLU A 273 -14.36 8.01 27.94
CA GLU A 273 -14.96 9.31 28.28
C GLU A 273 -16.28 9.60 27.57
N GLU A 274 -17.04 8.56 27.25
CA GLU A 274 -18.41 8.71 26.80
C GLU A 274 -19.36 9.07 27.94
N ALA A 275 -20.43 9.79 27.61
CA ALA A 275 -21.46 10.14 28.57
C ALA A 275 -22.18 8.88 29.09
N LEU A 276 -22.27 8.75 30.41
CA LEU A 276 -22.97 7.68 31.10
C LEU A 276 -24.22 8.19 31.82
N PRO A 277 -25.25 7.35 31.99
CA PRO A 277 -26.35 7.66 32.90
C PRO A 277 -25.85 7.91 34.33
N ALA A 278 -26.47 8.84 35.06
CA ALA A 278 -26.04 9.25 36.40
C ALA A 278 -25.93 8.05 37.38
N ALA A 279 -26.94 7.18 37.41
CA ALA A 279 -26.92 6.00 38.28
C ALA A 279 -25.75 5.05 37.98
N THR A 280 -25.33 4.96 36.71
CA THR A 280 -24.17 4.17 36.30
C THR A 280 -22.86 4.83 36.73
N ALA A 281 -22.76 6.15 36.59
CA ALA A 281 -21.62 6.90 37.07
C ALA A 281 -21.45 6.74 38.59
N ASP A 282 -22.53 6.85 39.36
CA ASP A 282 -22.53 6.69 40.83
C ASP A 282 -22.06 5.29 41.27
N ALA A 283 -22.47 4.24 40.54
CA ALA A 283 -22.02 2.87 40.79
C ALA A 283 -20.50 2.72 40.56
N LEU A 284 -19.98 3.34 39.50
CA LEU A 284 -18.55 3.32 39.19
C LEU A 284 -17.73 4.15 40.20
N GLU A 285 -18.22 5.33 40.62
CA GLU A 285 -17.59 6.11 41.70
C GLU A 285 -17.50 5.31 43.00
N SER A 286 -18.60 4.61 43.35
CA SER A 286 -18.65 3.75 44.53
C SER A 286 -17.63 2.60 44.45
N LEU A 287 -17.49 1.97 43.27
CA LEU A 287 -16.47 0.95 43.06
C LEU A 287 -15.06 1.52 43.19
N ILE A 288 -14.77 2.66 42.56
CA ILE A 288 -13.45 3.32 42.63
C ILE A 288 -13.06 3.53 44.09
N ALA A 289 -13.96 4.09 44.90
CA ALA A 289 -13.70 4.34 46.32
C ALA A 289 -13.39 3.07 47.12
N GLN A 290 -13.95 1.91 46.73
CA GLN A 290 -13.69 0.62 47.38
C GLN A 290 -12.35 -0.01 46.97
N ILE A 291 -11.94 0.17 45.71
CA ILE A 291 -10.74 -0.46 45.16
C ILE A 291 -9.50 0.45 45.17
N SER A 292 -9.66 1.75 45.37
CA SER A 292 -8.55 2.70 45.51
C SER A 292 -7.97 2.64 46.94
N TRP A 293 -7.36 1.52 47.30
CA TRP A 293 -6.55 1.43 48.52
C TRP A 293 -5.16 2.00 48.25
N ARG A 294 -4.60 2.70 49.25
CA ARG A 294 -3.22 3.20 49.27
C ARG A 294 -2.29 2.19 49.92
#